data_AF-A0A947RUL3-F1
#
_entry.id   AF-A0A947RUL3-F1
#
_cell.length_a   1.000
_cell.length_b   1.000
_cell.length_c   1.000
_cell.angle_alpha   90.00
_cell.angle_beta   90.00
_cell.angle_gamma   90.00
#
_symmetry.space_group_name_H-M   'P 1'
#
loop_
_entity.id
_entity.type
_entity.pdbx_description
1 polymer ?
#
loop_
_entity_poly.entity_id
_entity_poly.type
_entity_poly.pdbx_seq_one_letter_code
_entity_poly.pdbx_strand_id
1 'polypeptide(L)'
;MARRGVPILIALSLAALTVRAGVPEGLWVAWGTETYNLEPGESVQFRVEFDDIPLRAWILTVEGDQRLCDLNVLRLGNNQLVYQKHDESRHSVRIPWGTGEAVAVTVTADTSVGGLFTIKFLGPPADQAERAYGDKINRALEHLEAGSDSGAEVLLRDVIREDGDEVGLAALLLAGLLKDRGELDRAVAMLDLALHYELPEGFAEVEKRLHAHLAAATRSVPPELREADRLLAAGDPDAVVAHCERWLESLAQDESRAWERCEALRRIGRAHQERGRQVRAMEALNSALREAREPGQKALVFHRLGLLLLDMGNADQARRALEAARELGLPPDLNANAEDLLSLFNEE
;
A
#
# COMPACT_ATOMS: atom_id res chain seq x y z
N MET A 1 17.18 11.91 -11.80
CA MET A 1 16.05 10.99 -12.06
C MET A 1 15.88 10.11 -10.83
N ALA A 2 15.08 10.56 -9.87
CA ALA A 2 14.82 9.82 -8.64
C ALA A 2 13.72 8.79 -8.90
N ARG A 3 14.00 7.51 -8.63
CA ARG A 3 12.97 6.46 -8.53
C ARG A 3 12.02 6.88 -7.40
N ARG A 4 10.79 7.28 -7.74
CA ARG A 4 9.70 7.40 -6.76
C ARG A 4 9.50 6.02 -6.15
N GLY A 5 9.63 5.93 -4.83
CA GLY A 5 9.41 4.68 -4.10
C GLY A 5 8.01 4.15 -4.40
N VAL A 6 7.92 2.84 -4.65
CA VAL A 6 6.65 2.15 -4.70
C VAL A 6 5.96 2.36 -3.34
N PRO A 7 4.77 2.97 -3.27
CA PRO A 7 4.12 3.23 -1.99
C PRO A 7 3.79 1.91 -1.30
N ILE A 8 4.10 1.87 -0.01
CA ILE A 8 4.10 0.68 0.87
C ILE A 8 2.74 -0.03 0.93
N LEU A 9 1.65 0.63 0.53
CA LEU A 9 0.31 0.03 0.50
C LEU A 9 0.00 -0.73 -0.79
N ILE A 10 0.46 -0.27 -1.97
CA ILE A 10 0.36 -1.06 -3.22
C ILE A 10 1.15 -2.36 -3.07
N ALA A 11 2.32 -2.29 -2.43
CA ALA A 11 3.10 -3.47 -2.08
C ALA A 11 2.37 -4.41 -1.10
N LEU A 12 1.44 -3.92 -0.28
CA LEU A 12 0.72 -4.71 0.73
C LEU A 12 -0.65 -5.21 0.27
N SER A 13 -1.30 -4.55 -0.70
CA SER A 13 -2.48 -5.08 -1.41
C SER A 13 -2.06 -6.22 -2.34
N LEU A 14 -0.97 -6.05 -3.07
CA LEU A 14 -0.34 -7.14 -3.85
C LEU A 14 0.28 -8.19 -2.94
N ALA A 15 0.94 -7.81 -1.84
CA ALA A 15 1.43 -8.80 -0.90
C ALA A 15 0.28 -9.57 -0.24
N ALA A 16 -0.82 -8.97 0.22
CA ALA A 16 -1.96 -9.72 0.76
C ALA A 16 -2.65 -10.63 -0.28
N LEU A 17 -2.59 -10.25 -1.57
CA LEU A 17 -2.97 -11.12 -2.69
C LEU A 17 -1.97 -12.26 -2.95
N THR A 18 -0.74 -12.18 -2.42
CA THR A 18 0.30 -13.23 -2.47
C THR A 18 0.53 -13.94 -1.12
N VAL A 19 0.07 -13.36 0.00
CA VAL A 19 0.33 -13.81 1.39
C VAL A 19 -0.80 -14.74 1.83
N ARG A 20 -1.02 -15.78 1.03
CA ARG A 20 -1.01 -17.16 1.51
C ARG A 20 -0.92 -18.18 0.37
N ALA A 21 -0.15 -17.87 -0.67
CA ALA A 21 0.43 -18.92 -1.49
C ALA A 21 1.68 -18.32 -2.13
N GLY A 22 2.81 -18.46 -1.43
CA GLY A 22 3.99 -18.83 -2.18
C GLY A 22 3.64 -20.15 -2.84
N VAL A 23 3.07 -20.11 -4.05
CA VAL A 23 3.15 -21.24 -4.96
C VAL A 23 4.65 -21.33 -5.19
N PRO A 24 5.34 -22.33 -4.64
CA PRO A 24 6.75 -22.51 -4.93
C PRO A 24 6.89 -22.54 -6.45
N GLU A 25 7.90 -21.88 -7.00
CA GLU A 25 8.28 -22.07 -8.40
C GLU A 25 8.36 -23.59 -8.66
N GLY A 26 7.33 -24.18 -9.28
CA GLY A 26 7.21 -25.64 -9.44
C GLY A 26 5.83 -26.27 -9.26
N LEU A 27 4.78 -25.55 -8.83
CA LEU A 27 3.43 -26.11 -8.62
C LEU A 27 2.38 -25.67 -9.66
N TRP A 28 2.82 -25.35 -10.87
CA TRP A 28 1.90 -25.15 -11.98
C TRP A 28 1.42 -26.51 -12.50
N VAL A 29 0.11 -26.75 -12.45
CA VAL A 29 -0.51 -27.97 -12.99
C VAL A 29 -1.09 -27.68 -14.37
N ALA A 30 -1.12 -28.69 -15.23
CA ALA A 30 -1.78 -28.58 -16.53
C ALA A 30 -3.30 -28.69 -16.33
N TRP A 31 -4.02 -27.64 -16.70
CA TRP A 31 -5.49 -27.58 -16.71
C TRP A 31 -6.07 -28.14 -17.99
N GLY A 32 -5.33 -27.99 -19.09
CA GLY A 32 -5.65 -28.56 -20.39
C GLY A 32 -4.38 -28.91 -21.14
N THR A 33 -4.44 -29.97 -21.92
CA THR A 33 -3.36 -30.34 -22.85
C THR A 33 -4.00 -30.79 -24.15
N GLU A 34 -3.64 -30.13 -25.23
CA GLU A 34 -4.05 -30.49 -26.58
C GLU A 34 -2.83 -30.72 -27.45
N THR A 35 -2.98 -31.55 -28.46
CA THR A 35 -1.88 -31.90 -29.35
C THR A 35 -2.36 -31.82 -30.78
N TYR A 36 -1.62 -31.08 -31.59
CA TYR A 36 -1.91 -30.85 -33.00
C TYR A 36 -0.76 -31.38 -33.85
N ASN A 37 -1.08 -32.14 -34.89
CA ASN A 37 -0.10 -32.51 -35.91
C ASN A 37 -0.32 -31.62 -37.12
N LEU A 38 0.61 -30.70 -37.37
CA LEU A 38 0.52 -29.69 -38.41
C LEU A 38 1.47 -30.03 -39.56
N GLU A 39 1.03 -29.85 -40.80
CA GLU A 39 1.89 -29.91 -41.98
C GLU A 39 2.81 -28.67 -42.09
N PRO A 40 3.89 -28.69 -42.90
CA PRO A 40 4.75 -27.52 -43.07
C PRO A 40 3.97 -26.29 -43.53
N GLY A 41 4.09 -25.18 -42.77
CA GLY A 41 3.36 -23.94 -43.02
C GLY A 41 1.86 -23.96 -42.66
N GLU A 42 1.35 -25.06 -42.10
CA GLU A 42 -0.02 -25.13 -41.61
C GLU A 42 -0.15 -24.35 -40.29
N SER A 43 -1.30 -23.70 -40.11
CA SER A 43 -1.64 -22.98 -38.89
C SER A 43 -2.89 -23.54 -38.25
N VAL A 44 -2.87 -23.66 -36.92
CA VAL A 44 -4.07 -23.89 -36.12
C VAL A 44 -4.41 -22.64 -35.32
N GLN A 45 -5.70 -22.31 -35.28
CA GLN A 45 -6.22 -21.23 -34.47
C GLN A 45 -7.31 -21.78 -33.54
N PHE A 46 -7.23 -21.44 -32.26
CA PHE A 46 -8.26 -21.74 -31.29
C PHE A 46 -8.55 -20.52 -30.43
N ARG A 47 -9.76 -20.50 -29.89
CA ARG A 47 -10.28 -19.47 -29.00
C ARG A 47 -10.37 -20.06 -27.61
N VAL A 48 -9.93 -19.29 -26.63
CA VAL A 48 -9.97 -19.65 -25.22
C VAL A 48 -10.79 -18.57 -24.54
N GLU A 49 -12.00 -18.92 -24.09
CA GLU A 49 -12.77 -18.02 -23.23
C GLU A 49 -12.12 -18.04 -21.85
N PHE A 50 -11.98 -16.87 -21.23
CA PHE A 50 -11.49 -16.82 -19.87
C PHE A 50 -12.49 -17.37 -18.85
N ASP A 51 -13.77 -17.47 -19.21
CA ASP A 51 -14.78 -18.14 -18.39
C ASP A 51 -14.51 -19.66 -18.28
N ASP A 52 -13.76 -20.24 -19.23
CA ASP A 52 -13.30 -21.63 -19.18
C ASP A 52 -12.06 -21.81 -18.28
N ILE A 53 -11.46 -20.72 -17.80
CA ILE A 53 -10.21 -20.73 -17.04
C ILE A 53 -10.38 -19.91 -15.75
N PRO A 54 -10.57 -20.56 -14.58
CA PRO A 54 -10.84 -19.86 -13.33
C PRO A 54 -9.60 -19.17 -12.71
N LEU A 55 -8.58 -18.80 -13.49
CA LEU A 55 -7.25 -18.43 -12.99
C LEU A 55 -6.85 -16.99 -13.33
N ARG A 56 -6.32 -16.26 -12.34
CA ARG A 56 -5.83 -14.88 -12.47
C ARG A 56 -4.65 -14.68 -13.42
N ALA A 57 -3.85 -15.71 -13.57
CA ALA A 57 -2.74 -15.75 -14.51
C ALA A 57 -2.46 -17.21 -14.83
N TRP A 58 -2.29 -17.50 -16.10
CA TRP A 58 -1.93 -18.83 -16.57
C TRP A 58 -0.80 -18.71 -17.58
N ILE A 59 -0.06 -19.79 -17.73
CA ILE A 59 1.04 -19.87 -18.69
C ILE A 59 0.56 -20.75 -19.84
N LEU A 60 0.46 -20.14 -21.02
CA LEU A 60 0.33 -20.87 -22.27
C LEU A 60 1.71 -21.39 -22.65
N THR A 61 1.86 -22.70 -22.77
CA THR A 61 3.08 -23.28 -23.35
C THR A 61 2.77 -24.01 -24.64
N VAL A 62 3.59 -23.79 -25.66
CA VAL A 62 3.57 -24.53 -26.92
C VAL A 62 4.92 -25.22 -27.07
N GLU A 63 4.91 -26.54 -27.25
CA GLU A 63 6.12 -27.39 -27.33
C GLU A 63 6.10 -28.21 -28.63
N GLY A 64 7.07 -27.96 -29.52
CA GLY A 64 7.13 -28.56 -30.87
C GLY A 64 8.10 -29.73 -31.04
N ASP A 65 8.57 -30.36 -29.96
CA ASP A 65 9.57 -31.46 -29.98
C ASP A 65 10.77 -31.16 -30.93
N GLN A 66 11.45 -30.03 -30.68
CA GLN A 66 12.54 -29.45 -31.48
C GLN A 66 12.16 -28.81 -32.83
N ARG A 67 10.90 -28.89 -33.25
CA ARG A 67 10.42 -28.23 -34.48
C ARG A 67 10.02 -26.79 -34.17
N LEU A 68 10.33 -25.90 -35.10
CA LEU A 68 10.08 -24.47 -34.95
C LEU A 68 8.62 -24.15 -35.29
N CYS A 69 8.06 -23.21 -34.55
CA CYS A 69 6.76 -22.62 -34.84
C CYS A 69 6.74 -21.13 -34.50
N ASP A 70 5.73 -20.48 -35.03
CA ASP A 70 5.34 -19.12 -34.66
C ASP A 70 4.15 -19.18 -33.71
N LEU A 71 4.16 -18.33 -32.69
CA LEU A 71 3.05 -18.16 -31.77
C LEU A 71 2.60 -16.71 -31.75
N ASN A 72 1.32 -16.52 -32.06
CA ASN A 72 0.61 -15.25 -31.90
C ASN A 72 -0.53 -15.41 -30.89
N VAL A 73 -0.60 -14.49 -29.93
CA VAL A 73 -1.68 -14.44 -28.94
C VAL A 73 -2.30 -13.05 -28.96
N LEU A 74 -3.57 -13.00 -29.33
CA LEU A 74 -4.36 -11.77 -29.43
C LEU A 74 -5.47 -11.79 -28.38
N ARG A 75 -5.60 -10.70 -27.62
CA ARG A 75 -6.73 -10.48 -26.72
C ARG A 75 -7.89 -9.90 -27.51
N LEU A 76 -9.03 -10.58 -27.52
CA LEU A 76 -10.17 -10.24 -28.39
C LEU A 76 -10.97 -9.04 -27.88
N GLY A 77 -11.03 -8.80 -26.57
CA GLY A 77 -11.80 -7.68 -25.99
C GLY A 77 -11.33 -6.30 -26.46
N ASN A 78 -10.02 -6.13 -26.67
CA ASN A 78 -9.41 -4.87 -27.04
C ASN A 78 -8.48 -4.95 -28.27
N ASN A 79 -8.44 -6.08 -28.97
CA ASN A 79 -7.53 -6.37 -30.09
C ASN A 79 -6.05 -6.12 -29.76
N GLN A 80 -5.65 -6.27 -28.48
CA GLN A 80 -4.28 -6.10 -28.06
C GLN A 80 -3.47 -7.37 -28.33
N LEU A 81 -2.35 -7.23 -29.04
CA LEU A 81 -1.39 -8.30 -29.19
C LEU A 81 -0.66 -8.53 -27.86
N VAL A 82 -0.89 -9.69 -27.24
CA VAL A 82 -0.31 -10.07 -25.95
C VAL A 82 1.08 -10.66 -26.15
N TYR A 83 1.25 -11.44 -27.23
CA TYR A 83 2.50 -12.10 -27.55
C TYR A 83 2.61 -12.36 -29.05
N GLN A 84 3.82 -12.14 -29.58
CA GLN A 84 4.21 -12.53 -30.93
C GLN A 84 5.68 -12.91 -30.89
N LYS A 85 5.97 -14.16 -31.27
CA LYS A 85 7.34 -14.62 -31.46
C LYS A 85 7.36 -15.69 -32.55
N HIS A 86 8.44 -15.67 -33.32
CA HIS A 86 8.66 -16.54 -34.47
C HIS A 86 9.81 -17.51 -34.22
N ASP A 87 9.80 -18.62 -34.95
CA ASP A 87 10.92 -19.57 -35.04
C ASP A 87 11.41 -20.14 -33.70
N GLU A 88 10.49 -20.52 -32.80
CA GLU A 88 10.84 -21.15 -31.53
C GLU A 88 10.29 -22.58 -31.45
N SER A 89 11.09 -23.47 -30.85
CA SER A 89 10.62 -24.83 -30.55
C SER A 89 9.82 -24.92 -29.25
N ARG A 90 9.88 -23.87 -28.43
CA ARG A 90 9.11 -23.73 -27.20
C ARG A 90 8.71 -22.29 -26.94
N HIS A 91 7.41 -22.08 -26.83
CA HIS A 91 6.87 -20.82 -26.33
C HIS A 91 6.35 -20.98 -24.91
N SER A 92 6.51 -19.93 -24.11
CA SER A 92 5.94 -19.80 -22.78
C SER A 92 5.47 -18.37 -22.61
N VAL A 93 4.17 -18.19 -22.47
CA VAL A 93 3.52 -16.88 -22.43
C VAL A 93 2.65 -16.80 -21.21
N ARG A 94 2.89 -15.79 -20.36
CA ARG A 94 1.99 -15.47 -19.27
C ARG A 94 0.80 -14.71 -19.84
N ILE A 95 -0.38 -15.30 -19.75
CA ILE A 95 -1.62 -14.69 -20.20
C ILE A 95 -2.28 -13.99 -19.01
N PRO A 96 -2.49 -12.66 -19.08
CA PRO A 96 -3.27 -11.95 -18.08
C PRO A 96 -4.74 -12.34 -18.20
N TRP A 97 -5.44 -12.38 -17.08
CA TRP A 97 -6.85 -12.73 -17.04
C TRP A 97 -7.77 -11.56 -17.43
N GLY A 98 -9.01 -11.87 -17.82
CA GLY A 98 -10.11 -10.93 -18.07
C GLY A 98 -11.44 -11.65 -18.08
N THR A 99 -12.35 -11.38 -17.15
CA THR A 99 -13.67 -12.05 -17.11
C THR A 99 -14.50 -11.66 -18.33
N GLY A 100 -15.18 -12.62 -18.99
CA GLY A 100 -16.00 -12.34 -20.18
C GLY A 100 -15.21 -11.94 -21.44
N GLU A 101 -13.89 -12.12 -21.44
CA GLU A 101 -13.05 -11.95 -22.63
C GLU A 101 -12.52 -13.30 -23.13
N ALA A 102 -11.88 -13.27 -24.30
CA ALA A 102 -11.18 -14.41 -24.86
C ALA A 102 -9.83 -14.01 -25.45
N VAL A 103 -8.95 -15.00 -25.54
CA VAL A 103 -7.74 -14.91 -26.37
C VAL A 103 -7.89 -15.80 -27.60
N ALA A 104 -7.44 -15.26 -28.74
CA ALA A 104 -7.20 -16.04 -29.94
C ALA A 104 -5.72 -16.41 -29.97
N VAL A 105 -5.45 -17.71 -30.02
CA VAL A 105 -4.10 -18.24 -30.11
C VAL A 105 -3.92 -18.84 -31.50
N THR A 106 -2.86 -18.44 -32.18
CA THR A 106 -2.49 -19.00 -33.49
C THR A 106 -1.10 -19.59 -33.40
N VAL A 107 -0.99 -20.88 -33.70
CA VAL A 107 0.28 -21.61 -33.82
C VAL A 107 0.49 -21.93 -35.30
N THR A 108 1.62 -21.53 -35.85
CA THR A 108 1.96 -21.81 -37.26
C THR A 108 3.24 -22.64 -37.30
N ALA A 109 3.19 -23.81 -37.91
CA ALA A 109 4.38 -24.63 -38.10
C ALA A 109 5.33 -23.96 -39.11
N ASP A 110 6.64 -24.16 -38.94
CA ASP A 110 7.61 -23.73 -39.94
C ASP A 110 7.24 -24.28 -41.33
N THR A 111 7.36 -23.42 -42.34
CA THR A 111 7.23 -23.72 -43.77
C THR A 111 8.09 -24.90 -44.25
N SER A 112 9.19 -25.20 -43.56
CA SER A 112 10.13 -26.25 -43.95
C SER A 112 9.84 -27.61 -43.30
N VAL A 113 9.29 -27.63 -42.09
CA VAL A 113 9.09 -28.84 -41.28
C VAL A 113 7.81 -28.72 -40.45
N GLY A 114 6.78 -29.50 -40.78
CA GLY A 114 5.58 -29.68 -39.98
C GLY A 114 5.82 -30.61 -38.79
N GLY A 115 4.86 -30.78 -37.87
CA GLY A 115 4.94 -31.78 -36.83
C GLY A 115 3.94 -31.70 -35.68
N LEU A 116 4.30 -32.42 -34.62
CA LEU A 116 3.48 -32.51 -33.41
C LEU A 116 3.78 -31.35 -32.47
N PHE A 117 2.77 -30.54 -32.18
CA PHE A 117 2.83 -29.42 -31.26
C PHE A 117 1.89 -29.69 -30.08
N THR A 118 2.44 -29.66 -28.88
CA THR A 118 1.67 -29.83 -27.64
C THR A 118 1.43 -28.47 -27.00
N ILE A 119 0.16 -28.16 -26.76
CA ILE A 119 -0.29 -26.91 -26.17
C ILE A 119 -0.78 -27.23 -24.76
N LYS A 120 -0.27 -26.51 -23.76
CA LYS A 120 -0.67 -26.69 -22.35
C LYS A 120 -1.09 -25.35 -21.75
N PHE A 121 -2.14 -25.41 -20.95
CA PHE A 121 -2.59 -24.34 -20.09
C PHE A 121 -2.13 -24.66 -18.67
N LEU A 122 -1.13 -23.94 -18.19
CA LEU A 122 -0.59 -24.15 -16.87
C LEU A 122 -1.18 -23.13 -15.90
N GLY A 123 -1.68 -23.62 -14.77
CA GLY A 123 -2.32 -22.81 -13.74
C GLY A 123 -1.94 -23.25 -12.33
N PRO A 124 -2.25 -22.45 -11.29
CA PRO A 124 -2.23 -22.97 -9.93
C PRO A 124 -3.21 -24.15 -9.77
N PRO A 125 -3.03 -25.04 -8.78
CA PRO A 125 -3.95 -26.14 -8.49
C PRO A 125 -5.42 -25.70 -8.35
N ALA A 126 -6.38 -26.57 -8.68
CA ALA A 126 -7.81 -26.22 -8.72
C ALA A 126 -8.38 -25.79 -7.36
N ASP A 127 -7.87 -26.34 -6.26
CA ASP A 127 -8.14 -25.93 -4.89
C ASP A 127 -7.54 -24.56 -4.52
N GLN A 128 -6.72 -23.98 -5.40
CA GLN A 128 -6.15 -22.64 -5.31
C GLN A 128 -6.69 -21.67 -6.38
N ALA A 129 -7.61 -22.15 -7.23
CA ALA A 129 -8.14 -21.40 -8.37
C ALA A 129 -9.24 -20.39 -8.01
N GLU A 130 -9.88 -20.51 -6.86
CA GLU A 130 -11.16 -19.84 -6.54
C GLU A 130 -11.15 -18.30 -6.48
N ARG A 131 -10.09 -17.57 -6.83
CA ARG A 131 -10.02 -16.13 -6.51
C ARG A 131 -10.05 -15.21 -7.70
N ALA A 132 -10.84 -15.58 -8.67
CA ALA A 132 -11.08 -14.74 -9.82
C ALA A 132 -12.04 -13.56 -9.46
N TYR A 133 -11.56 -12.30 -9.35
CA TYR A 133 -12.39 -11.07 -9.31
C TYR A 133 -12.89 -10.63 -10.69
N GLY A 134 -13.99 -9.90 -10.80
CA GLY A 134 -14.48 -9.35 -12.06
C GLY A 134 -13.43 -8.56 -12.85
N ASP A 135 -13.61 -8.52 -14.17
CA ASP A 135 -12.66 -7.95 -15.14
C ASP A 135 -12.10 -6.58 -14.72
N LYS A 136 -12.97 -5.66 -14.30
CA LYS A 136 -12.58 -4.31 -13.91
C LYS A 136 -11.67 -4.27 -12.69
N ILE A 137 -11.87 -5.15 -11.71
CA ILE A 137 -10.98 -5.26 -10.55
C ILE A 137 -9.59 -5.71 -10.99
N ASN A 138 -9.50 -6.73 -11.85
CA ASN A 138 -8.20 -7.20 -12.34
C ASN A 138 -7.48 -6.15 -13.16
N ARG A 139 -8.21 -5.48 -14.07
CA ARG A 139 -7.66 -4.39 -14.89
C ARG A 139 -7.18 -3.26 -14.00
N ALA A 140 -7.90 -2.95 -12.93
CA ALA A 140 -7.45 -1.97 -11.95
C ALA A 140 -6.14 -2.41 -11.26
N LEU A 141 -6.04 -3.68 -10.84
CA LEU A 141 -4.82 -4.22 -10.24
C LEU A 141 -3.63 -4.19 -11.21
N GLU A 142 -3.82 -4.50 -12.49
CA GLU A 142 -2.76 -4.40 -13.50
C GLU A 142 -2.33 -2.96 -13.74
N HIS A 143 -3.27 -2.02 -13.73
CA HIS A 143 -2.93 -0.59 -13.74
C HIS A 143 -2.12 -0.20 -12.50
N LEU A 144 -2.44 -0.72 -11.31
CA LEU A 144 -1.66 -0.49 -10.09
C LEU A 144 -0.26 -1.09 -10.18
N GLU A 145 -0.12 -2.32 -10.70
CA GLU A 145 1.19 -2.95 -10.93
C GLU A 145 2.05 -2.17 -11.92
N ALA A 146 1.42 -1.60 -12.96
CA ALA A 146 2.08 -0.75 -13.94
C ALA A 146 2.36 0.68 -13.43
N GLY A 147 1.95 1.04 -12.21
CA GLY A 147 2.08 2.38 -11.64
C GLY A 147 1.17 3.43 -12.28
N SER A 148 0.09 2.99 -12.91
CA SER A 148 -0.91 3.80 -13.62
C SER A 148 -2.15 4.04 -12.73
N ASP A 149 -1.99 4.82 -11.66
CA ASP A 149 -3.04 5.07 -10.66
C ASP A 149 -4.34 5.63 -11.26
N SER A 150 -4.26 6.46 -12.31
CA SER A 150 -5.45 7.07 -12.93
C SER A 150 -6.31 6.04 -13.65
N GLY A 151 -5.69 5.06 -14.33
CA GLY A 151 -6.41 3.96 -14.98
C GLY A 151 -7.09 3.04 -13.97
N ALA A 152 -6.38 2.73 -12.87
CA ALA A 152 -6.94 1.94 -11.78
C ALA A 152 -8.15 2.63 -11.14
N GLU A 153 -8.05 3.92 -10.84
CA GLU A 153 -9.12 4.68 -10.19
C GLU A 153 -10.41 4.72 -11.03
N VAL A 154 -10.31 4.90 -12.36
CA VAL A 154 -11.48 4.91 -13.24
C VAL A 154 -12.23 3.59 -13.13
N LEU A 155 -11.51 2.48 -13.25
CA LEU A 155 -12.08 1.14 -13.20
C LEU A 155 -12.70 0.82 -11.83
N LEU A 156 -12.02 1.16 -10.72
CA LEU A 156 -12.54 0.94 -9.37
C LEU A 156 -13.82 1.75 -9.12
N ARG A 157 -13.87 3.01 -9.57
CA ARG A 157 -15.08 3.83 -9.46
C ARG A 157 -16.22 3.31 -10.33
N ASP A 158 -15.91 2.71 -11.48
CA ASP A 158 -16.92 2.10 -12.33
C ASP A 158 -17.54 0.88 -11.66
N VAL A 159 -16.73 0.02 -11.02
CA VAL A 159 -17.24 -1.11 -10.21
C VAL A 159 -18.14 -0.62 -9.08
N ILE A 160 -17.73 0.42 -8.35
CA ILE A 160 -18.53 1.01 -7.27
C ILE A 160 -19.88 1.55 -7.79
N ARG A 161 -19.90 2.13 -9.01
CA ARG A 161 -21.14 2.66 -9.62
C ARG A 161 -22.09 1.57 -10.10
N GLU A 162 -21.57 0.41 -10.49
CA GLU A 162 -22.36 -0.71 -10.98
C GLU A 162 -23.05 -1.51 -9.87
N ASP A 163 -22.66 -1.27 -8.61
CA ASP A 163 -23.28 -1.84 -7.40
C ASP A 163 -23.42 -3.37 -7.44
N GLY A 164 -22.28 -4.05 -7.60
CA GLY A 164 -22.18 -5.51 -7.59
C GLY A 164 -21.49 -6.08 -6.35
N ASP A 165 -21.24 -7.38 -6.36
CA ASP A 165 -20.64 -8.12 -5.22
C ASP A 165 -19.21 -7.66 -4.86
N GLU A 166 -18.55 -6.91 -5.76
CA GLU A 166 -17.16 -6.49 -5.62
C GLU A 166 -16.99 -5.05 -5.13
N VAL A 167 -18.08 -4.35 -4.80
CA VAL A 167 -18.03 -2.96 -4.33
C VAL A 167 -17.14 -2.82 -3.10
N GLY A 168 -17.24 -3.75 -2.15
CA GLY A 168 -16.40 -3.75 -0.95
C GLY A 168 -14.91 -3.77 -1.27
N LEU A 169 -14.50 -4.66 -2.17
CA LEU A 169 -13.11 -4.76 -2.61
C LEU A 169 -12.68 -3.54 -3.42
N ALA A 170 -13.52 -3.06 -4.34
CA ALA A 170 -13.24 -1.88 -5.16
C ALA A 170 -13.01 -0.64 -4.27
N ALA A 171 -13.88 -0.46 -3.28
CA ALA A 171 -13.81 0.64 -2.32
C ALA A 171 -12.55 0.54 -1.45
N LEU A 172 -12.18 -0.67 -1.00
CA LEU A 172 -10.96 -0.88 -0.21
C LEU A 172 -9.68 -0.56 -1.01
N LEU A 173 -9.59 -1.01 -2.27
CA LEU A 173 -8.46 -0.69 -3.16
C LEU A 173 -8.38 0.82 -3.45
N LEU A 174 -9.54 1.44 -3.69
CA LEU A 174 -9.62 2.88 -3.95
C LEU A 174 -9.23 3.71 -2.71
N ALA A 175 -9.61 3.27 -1.51
CA ALA A 175 -9.20 3.88 -0.26
C ALA A 175 -7.67 3.90 -0.10
N GLY A 176 -7.01 2.78 -0.41
CA GLY A 176 -5.55 2.68 -0.39
C GLY A 176 -4.88 3.66 -1.37
N LEU A 177 -5.38 3.73 -2.60
CA LEU A 177 -4.88 4.64 -3.64
C LEU A 177 -5.06 6.12 -3.27
N LEU A 178 -6.22 6.50 -2.74
CA LEU A 178 -6.49 7.87 -2.30
C LEU A 178 -5.60 8.26 -1.10
N LYS A 179 -5.38 7.32 -0.17
CA LYS A 179 -4.49 7.52 0.97
C LYS A 179 -3.04 7.75 0.52
N ASP A 180 -2.55 7.00 -0.46
CA ASP A 180 -1.20 7.17 -1.00
C ASP A 180 -1.02 8.52 -1.75
N ARG A 181 -2.12 9.11 -2.24
CA ARG A 181 -2.15 10.48 -2.79
C ARG A 181 -2.35 11.58 -1.75
N GLY A 182 -2.54 11.22 -0.47
CA GLY A 182 -2.81 12.18 0.61
C GLY A 182 -4.25 12.72 0.62
N GLU A 183 -5.17 12.14 -0.15
CA GLU A 183 -6.58 12.51 -0.19
C GLU A 183 -7.35 11.83 0.96
N LEU A 184 -6.95 12.12 2.20
CA LEU A 184 -7.31 11.32 3.37
C LEU A 184 -8.83 11.27 3.65
N ASP A 185 -9.55 12.39 3.51
CA ASP A 185 -11.01 12.42 3.73
C ASP A 185 -11.75 11.51 2.75
N ARG A 186 -11.30 11.50 1.48
CA ARG A 186 -11.87 10.65 0.44
C ARG A 186 -11.49 9.19 0.68
N ALA A 187 -10.28 8.93 1.16
CA ALA A 187 -9.83 7.61 1.53
C ALA A 187 -10.66 7.02 2.69
N VAL A 188 -10.96 7.82 3.71
CA VAL A 188 -11.85 7.40 4.82
C VAL A 188 -13.24 7.08 4.30
N ALA A 189 -13.83 7.94 3.48
CA ALA A 189 -15.16 7.68 2.91
C ALA A 189 -15.22 6.37 2.11
N MET A 190 -14.15 6.02 1.37
CA MET A 190 -14.08 4.76 0.65
C MET A 190 -13.85 3.56 1.56
N LEU A 191 -13.09 3.71 2.65
CA LEU A 191 -12.93 2.65 3.64
C LEU A 191 -14.24 2.38 4.38
N ASP A 192 -14.98 3.42 4.76
CA ASP A 192 -16.31 3.28 5.36
C ASP A 192 -17.24 2.55 4.41
N LEU A 193 -17.26 2.91 3.12
CA LEU A 193 -18.03 2.18 2.11
C LEU A 193 -17.63 0.70 2.04
N ALA A 194 -16.33 0.39 2.06
CA ALA A 194 -15.85 -1.00 2.02
C ALA A 194 -16.38 -1.84 3.19
N LEU A 195 -16.48 -1.24 4.39
CA LEU A 195 -16.98 -1.88 5.61
C LEU A 195 -18.48 -2.23 5.57
N HIS A 196 -19.25 -1.69 4.62
CA HIS A 196 -20.66 -2.05 4.43
C HIS A 196 -20.85 -3.37 3.67
N TYR A 197 -19.78 -3.92 3.09
CA TYR A 197 -19.81 -5.13 2.28
C TYR A 197 -18.95 -6.23 2.90
N GLU A 198 -19.28 -7.49 2.60
CA GLU A 198 -18.45 -8.61 3.02
C GLU A 198 -17.18 -8.67 2.17
N LEU A 199 -16.02 -8.52 2.83
CA LEU A 199 -14.74 -8.53 2.14
C LEU A 199 -14.26 -9.97 1.86
N PRO A 200 -13.61 -10.23 0.71
CA PRO A 200 -13.03 -11.53 0.43
C PRO A 200 -12.04 -11.99 1.51
N GLU A 201 -11.99 -13.30 1.74
CA GLU A 201 -11.12 -13.89 2.77
C GLU A 201 -9.63 -13.52 2.54
N GLY A 202 -9.00 -12.93 3.56
CA GLY A 202 -7.63 -12.41 3.50
C GLY A 202 -7.53 -10.88 3.43
N PHE A 203 -8.63 -10.17 3.13
CA PHE A 203 -8.64 -8.70 3.09
C PHE A 203 -8.96 -8.03 4.43
N ALA A 204 -9.49 -8.77 5.41
CA ALA A 204 -9.79 -8.25 6.74
C ALA A 204 -8.55 -7.62 7.43
N GLU A 205 -7.37 -8.23 7.28
CA GLU A 205 -6.15 -7.66 7.88
C GLU A 205 -5.65 -6.41 7.12
N VAL A 206 -5.89 -6.34 5.81
CA VAL A 206 -5.56 -5.17 4.99
C VAL A 206 -6.45 -3.99 5.37
N GLU A 207 -7.76 -4.24 5.48
CA GLU A 207 -8.77 -3.29 5.94
C GLU A 207 -8.39 -2.73 7.31
N LYS A 208 -8.21 -3.59 8.32
CA LYS A 208 -7.85 -3.18 9.68
C LYS A 208 -6.60 -2.30 9.73
N ARG A 209 -5.57 -2.63 8.97
CA ARG A 209 -4.34 -1.83 8.90
C ARG A 209 -4.55 -0.49 8.20
N LEU A 210 -5.31 -0.47 7.11
CA LEU A 210 -5.63 0.78 6.42
C LEU A 210 -6.48 1.69 7.30
N HIS A 211 -7.43 1.13 8.04
CA HIS A 211 -8.22 1.82 9.06
C HIS A 211 -7.34 2.48 10.11
N ALA A 212 -6.41 1.73 10.70
CA ALA A 212 -5.47 2.28 11.70
C ALA A 212 -4.61 3.42 11.14
N HIS A 213 -4.12 3.29 9.90
CA HIS A 213 -3.34 4.34 9.24
C HIS A 213 -4.16 5.59 8.94
N LEU A 214 -5.36 5.41 8.39
CA LEU A 214 -6.23 6.54 8.09
C LEU A 214 -6.67 7.23 9.37
N ALA A 215 -7.09 6.49 10.40
CA ALA A 215 -7.42 7.04 11.71
C ALA A 215 -6.26 7.87 12.30
N ALA A 216 -5.02 7.39 12.20
CA ALA A 216 -3.84 8.15 12.65
C ALA A 216 -3.62 9.43 11.81
N ALA A 217 -3.85 9.35 10.49
CA ALA A 217 -3.62 10.45 9.54
C ALA A 217 -4.75 11.50 9.55
N THR A 218 -5.99 11.10 9.84
CA THR A 218 -7.19 11.96 9.89
C THR A 218 -7.61 12.35 11.30
N ARG A 219 -6.73 12.18 12.31
CA ARG A 219 -6.97 12.76 13.64
C ARG A 219 -7.17 14.27 13.49
N SER A 220 -8.44 14.68 13.38
CA SER A 220 -8.86 16.07 13.51
C SER A 220 -8.26 16.57 14.82
N VAL A 221 -7.46 17.63 14.76
CA VAL A 221 -6.84 18.22 15.94
C VAL A 221 -7.95 18.46 16.98
N PRO A 222 -7.93 17.75 18.13
CA PRO A 222 -8.96 17.89 19.15
C PRO A 222 -9.16 19.36 19.51
N PRO A 223 -10.40 19.82 19.76
CA PRO A 223 -10.65 21.21 20.13
C PRO A 223 -9.81 21.64 21.34
N GLU A 224 -9.50 20.71 22.24
CA GLU A 224 -8.64 20.95 23.40
C GLU A 224 -7.19 21.26 23.02
N LEU A 225 -6.65 20.62 21.97
CA LEU A 225 -5.33 20.95 21.44
C LEU A 225 -5.32 22.32 20.75
N ARG A 226 -6.39 22.64 20.00
CA ARG A 226 -6.54 23.96 19.38
C ARG A 226 -6.59 25.08 20.43
N GLU A 227 -7.32 24.87 21.52
CA GLU A 227 -7.35 25.83 22.62
C GLU A 227 -6.00 25.93 23.35
N ALA A 228 -5.32 24.81 23.59
CA ALA A 228 -3.98 24.82 24.18
C ALA A 228 -2.98 25.60 23.31
N ASP A 229 -3.02 25.42 21.98
CA ASP A 229 -2.17 26.16 21.05
C ASP A 229 -2.52 27.66 21.01
N ARG A 230 -3.81 27.99 21.14
CA ARG A 230 -4.27 29.39 21.28
C ARG A 230 -3.76 30.03 22.57
N LEU A 231 -3.80 29.32 23.70
CA LEU A 231 -3.29 29.80 24.99
C LEU A 231 -1.76 29.97 24.98
N LEU A 232 -1.03 29.07 24.33
CA LEU A 232 0.41 29.22 24.09
C LEU A 232 0.71 30.47 23.26
N ALA A 233 -0.04 30.68 22.17
CA ALA A 233 0.12 31.87 21.32
C ALA A 233 -0.22 33.17 22.07
N ALA A 234 -1.12 33.12 23.05
CA ALA A 234 -1.46 34.24 23.92
C ALA A 234 -0.39 34.51 24.99
N GLY A 235 0.63 33.66 25.13
CA GLY A 235 1.69 33.81 26.13
C GLY A 235 1.23 33.54 27.56
N ASP A 236 0.24 32.66 27.76
CA ASP A 236 -0.20 32.22 29.09
C ASP A 236 0.11 30.74 29.34
N PRO A 237 1.36 30.39 29.72
CA PRO A 237 1.74 29.01 29.98
C PRO A 237 1.02 28.37 31.16
N ASP A 238 0.58 29.15 32.16
CA ASP A 238 -0.09 28.59 33.33
C ASP A 238 -1.52 28.16 32.96
N ALA A 239 -2.20 28.93 32.09
CA ALA A 239 -3.48 28.52 31.51
C ALA A 239 -3.36 27.27 30.62
N VAL A 240 -2.28 27.13 29.85
CA VAL A 240 -2.02 25.92 29.04
C VAL A 240 -1.91 24.69 29.94
N VAL A 241 -1.15 24.78 31.03
CA VAL A 241 -0.98 23.68 31.98
C VAL A 241 -2.33 23.31 32.59
N ALA A 242 -3.07 24.28 33.14
CA ALA A 242 -4.37 24.02 33.75
C ALA A 242 -5.40 23.45 32.77
N HIS A 243 -5.39 23.90 31.51
CA HIS A 243 -6.26 23.37 30.46
C HIS A 243 -5.92 21.93 30.10
N CYS A 244 -4.64 21.65 29.84
CA CYS A 244 -4.17 20.31 29.48
C CYS A 244 -4.29 19.31 30.63
N GLU A 245 -4.10 19.71 31.89
CA GLU A 245 -4.26 18.83 33.07
C GLU A 245 -5.73 18.39 33.23
N ARG A 246 -6.68 19.33 33.13
CA ARG A 246 -8.12 18.98 33.16
C ARG A 246 -8.50 18.06 32.00
N TRP A 247 -7.91 18.28 30.83
CA TRP A 247 -8.14 17.40 29.70
C TRP A 247 -7.54 16.01 29.95
N LEU A 248 -6.32 15.91 30.47
CA LEU A 248 -5.68 14.64 30.84
C LEU A 248 -6.52 13.83 31.84
N GLU A 249 -7.13 14.48 32.83
CA GLU A 249 -8.04 13.83 33.78
C GLU A 249 -9.23 13.17 33.06
N SER A 250 -9.79 13.83 32.04
CA SER A 250 -10.86 13.26 31.20
C SER A 250 -10.40 12.08 30.33
N LEU A 251 -9.10 11.96 30.08
CA LEU A 251 -8.48 10.91 29.25
C LEU A 251 -7.97 9.71 30.06
N ALA A 252 -7.99 9.78 31.40
CA ALA A 252 -7.25 8.87 32.28
C ALA A 252 -7.75 7.41 32.24
N GLN A 253 -9.01 7.16 31.83
CA GLN A 253 -9.63 5.84 31.87
C GLN A 253 -9.62 5.11 30.52
N ASP A 254 -9.16 5.75 29.44
CA ASP A 254 -9.29 5.21 28.09
C ASP A 254 -7.92 4.98 27.44
N GLU A 255 -7.43 3.74 27.45
CA GLU A 255 -6.13 3.39 26.86
C GLU A 255 -6.02 3.75 25.37
N SER A 256 -7.14 3.77 24.64
CA SER A 256 -7.17 4.09 23.20
C SER A 256 -6.75 5.53 22.89
N ARG A 257 -6.79 6.42 23.89
CA ARG A 257 -6.48 7.85 23.78
C ARG A 257 -5.05 8.21 24.18
N ALA A 258 -4.13 7.25 24.03
CA ALA A 258 -2.70 7.46 24.29
C ALA A 258 -2.10 8.59 23.44
N TRP A 259 -2.62 8.77 22.22
CA TRP A 259 -2.17 9.84 21.34
C TRP A 259 -2.47 11.23 21.93
N GLU A 260 -3.70 11.45 22.38
CA GLU A 260 -4.13 12.72 22.98
C GLU A 260 -3.38 13.00 24.28
N ARG A 261 -3.16 11.97 25.12
CA ARG A 261 -2.38 12.12 26.35
C ARG A 261 -0.95 12.55 26.06
N CYS A 262 -0.30 11.93 25.08
CA CYS A 262 1.03 12.32 24.63
C CYS A 262 1.07 13.79 24.20
N GLU A 263 0.12 14.22 23.37
CA GLU A 263 0.05 15.60 22.86
C GLU A 263 -0.27 16.65 23.92
N ALA A 264 -1.09 16.32 24.91
CA ALA A 264 -1.36 17.17 26.07
C ALA A 264 -0.11 17.34 26.94
N LEU A 265 0.56 16.23 27.27
CA LEU A 265 1.79 16.22 28.08
C LEU A 265 2.92 16.98 27.37
N ARG A 266 3.04 16.87 26.04
CA ARG A 266 4.03 17.63 25.25
C ARG A 266 3.82 19.14 25.36
N ARG A 267 2.56 19.60 25.36
CA ARG A 267 2.21 21.03 25.54
C ARG A 267 2.44 21.51 26.96
N ILE A 268 2.15 20.70 27.98
CA ILE A 268 2.52 20.98 29.37
C ILE A 268 4.04 21.14 29.50
N GLY A 269 4.81 20.24 28.88
CA GLY A 269 6.27 20.30 28.84
C GLY A 269 6.77 21.62 28.24
N ARG A 270 6.23 22.02 27.08
CA ARG A 270 6.53 23.30 26.45
C ARG A 270 6.16 24.49 27.35
N ALA A 271 4.98 24.49 27.95
CA ALA A 271 4.53 25.58 28.83
C ALA A 271 5.43 25.73 30.07
N HIS A 272 5.89 24.62 30.66
CA HIS A 272 6.86 24.67 31.75
C HIS A 272 8.23 25.16 31.29
N GLN A 273 8.69 24.79 30.09
CA GLN A 273 9.92 25.29 29.49
C GLN A 273 9.86 26.82 29.31
N GLU A 274 8.77 27.36 28.75
CA GLU A 274 8.56 28.82 28.57
C GLU A 274 8.57 29.59 29.90
N ARG A 275 8.26 28.93 31.03
CA ARG A 275 8.35 29.51 32.39
C ARG A 275 9.69 29.28 33.09
N GLY A 276 10.67 28.66 32.43
CA GLY A 276 11.95 28.28 33.04
C GLY A 276 11.83 27.17 34.09
N ARG A 277 10.69 26.47 34.18
CA ARG A 277 10.46 25.35 35.12
C ARG A 277 11.03 24.05 34.54
N GLN A 278 12.34 24.01 34.34
CA GLN A 278 13.04 22.95 33.59
C GLN A 278 12.76 21.53 34.11
N VAL A 279 12.73 21.33 35.44
CA VAL A 279 12.45 20.02 36.04
C VAL A 279 11.05 19.52 35.68
N ARG A 280 10.03 20.38 35.80
CA ARG A 280 8.64 20.00 35.45
C ARG A 280 8.47 19.80 33.94
N ALA A 281 9.18 20.59 33.13
CA ALA A 281 9.19 20.39 31.68
C ALA A 281 9.74 19.00 31.32
N MET A 282 10.83 18.59 31.98
CA MET A 282 11.45 17.27 31.80
C MET A 282 10.51 16.13 32.23
N GLU A 283 9.85 16.26 33.38
CA GLU A 283 8.87 15.27 33.87
C GLU A 283 7.68 15.09 32.91
N ALA A 284 7.14 16.20 32.41
CA ALA A 284 6.03 16.17 31.46
C ALA A 284 6.44 15.55 30.12
N LEU A 285 7.61 15.91 29.57
CA LEU A 285 8.10 15.36 28.31
C LEU A 285 8.48 13.88 28.42
N ASN A 286 9.07 13.44 29.53
CA ASN A 286 9.31 12.02 29.78
C ASN A 286 8.00 11.24 29.93
N SER A 287 6.97 11.86 30.50
CA SER A 287 5.64 11.25 30.55
C SER A 287 4.99 11.17 29.17
N ALA A 288 5.13 12.22 28.34
CA ALA A 288 4.70 12.20 26.95
C ALA A 288 5.39 11.06 26.17
N LEU A 289 6.68 10.84 26.39
CA LEU A 289 7.44 9.78 25.74
C LEU A 289 6.94 8.37 26.13
N ARG A 290 6.48 8.17 27.37
CA ARG A 290 5.87 6.91 27.82
C ARG A 290 4.52 6.62 27.14
N GLU A 291 3.75 7.67 26.86
CA GLU A 291 2.46 7.55 26.15
C GLU A 291 2.63 7.41 24.63
N ALA A 292 3.73 7.90 24.06
CA ALA A 292 3.96 7.93 22.62
C ALA A 292 4.03 6.51 22.01
N ARG A 293 3.03 6.16 21.19
CA ARG A 293 2.96 4.86 20.51
C ARG A 293 3.59 4.89 19.11
N GLU A 294 3.47 6.02 18.43
CA GLU A 294 3.86 6.18 17.04
C GLU A 294 5.26 6.81 16.90
N PRO A 295 6.06 6.43 15.89
CA PRO A 295 7.38 7.02 15.63
C PRO A 295 7.34 8.55 15.50
N GLY A 296 6.34 9.09 14.78
CA GLY A 296 6.19 10.53 14.60
C GLY A 296 5.93 11.27 15.91
N GLN A 297 5.13 10.71 16.82
CA GLN A 297 4.94 11.32 18.14
C GLN A 297 6.24 11.31 18.96
N LYS A 298 6.97 10.18 18.93
CA LYS A 298 8.27 10.10 19.59
C LYS A 298 9.24 11.12 19.02
N ALA A 299 9.28 11.30 17.69
CA ALA A 299 10.11 12.31 17.03
C ALA A 299 9.82 13.72 17.57
N LEU A 300 8.55 14.10 17.67
CA LEU A 300 8.13 15.41 18.19
C LEU A 300 8.50 15.61 19.67
N VAL A 301 8.39 14.55 20.50
CA VAL A 301 8.78 14.61 21.92
C VAL A 301 10.29 14.71 22.07
N PHE A 302 11.07 13.93 21.30
CA PHE A 302 12.53 13.98 21.30
C PHE A 302 13.06 15.34 20.83
N HIS A 303 12.46 15.94 19.80
CA HIS A 303 12.82 17.29 19.36
C HIS A 303 12.64 18.31 20.48
N ARG A 304 11.49 18.25 21.18
CA ARG A 304 11.22 19.14 22.32
C ARG A 304 12.16 18.90 23.49
N LEU A 305 12.48 17.64 23.80
CA LEU A 305 13.50 17.30 24.80
C LEU A 305 14.87 17.85 24.42
N GLY A 306 15.26 17.78 23.14
CA GLY A 306 16.50 18.36 22.63
C GLY A 306 16.59 19.87 22.89
N LEU A 307 15.52 20.60 22.59
CA LEU A 307 15.43 22.04 22.90
C LEU A 307 15.52 22.33 24.41
N LEU A 308 14.81 21.56 25.24
CA LEU A 308 14.88 21.74 26.69
C LEU A 308 16.29 21.45 27.23
N LEU A 309 16.96 20.44 26.70
CA LEU A 309 18.32 20.08 27.11
C LEU A 309 19.35 21.14 26.69
N LEU A 310 19.14 21.80 25.55
CA LEU A 310 19.91 22.98 25.15
C LEU A 310 19.72 24.13 26.17
N ASP A 311 18.47 24.43 26.56
CA ASP A 311 18.19 25.46 27.58
C ASP A 311 18.81 25.14 28.94
N MET A 312 19.05 23.86 29.23
CA MET A 312 19.72 23.38 30.45
C MET A 312 21.26 23.35 30.33
N GLY A 313 21.83 23.62 29.15
CA GLY A 313 23.27 23.52 28.89
C GLY A 313 23.79 22.08 28.74
N ASN A 314 22.91 21.09 28.56
CA ASN A 314 23.26 19.68 28.41
C ASN A 314 23.46 19.29 26.93
N ALA A 315 24.51 19.84 26.30
CA ALA A 315 24.78 19.71 24.86
C ALA A 315 24.82 18.26 24.35
N ASP A 316 25.52 17.35 25.04
CA ASP A 316 25.65 15.95 24.61
C ASP A 316 24.33 15.16 24.62
N GLN A 317 23.44 15.47 25.56
CA GLN A 317 22.13 14.83 25.62
C GLN A 317 21.18 15.48 24.61
N ALA A 318 21.28 16.79 24.41
CA ALA A 318 20.53 17.52 23.41
C ALA A 318 20.82 17.00 21.99
N ARG A 319 22.10 16.83 21.64
CA ARG A 319 22.54 16.27 20.36
C ARG A 319 21.89 14.91 20.10
N ARG A 320 22.01 13.98 21.06
CA ARG A 320 21.40 12.64 20.96
C ARG A 320 19.88 12.67 20.81
N ALA A 321 19.20 13.57 21.52
CA ALA A 321 17.76 13.71 21.41
C ALA A 321 17.33 14.26 20.04
N LEU A 322 18.06 15.24 19.49
CA LEU A 322 17.79 15.80 18.17
C LEU A 322 18.09 14.79 17.04
N GLU A 323 19.17 14.02 17.15
CA GLU A 323 19.49 12.92 16.23
C GLU A 323 18.38 11.87 16.22
N ALA A 324 17.97 11.39 17.41
CA ALA A 324 16.87 10.44 17.53
C ALA A 324 15.56 10.98 16.96
N ALA A 325 15.26 12.27 17.16
CA ALA A 325 14.08 12.90 16.57
C ALA A 325 14.10 12.83 15.04
N ARG A 326 15.23 13.13 14.42
CA ARG A 326 15.39 13.09 12.95
C ARG A 326 15.28 11.67 12.40
N GLU A 327 15.93 10.69 13.05
CA GLU A 327 15.85 9.28 12.66
C GLU A 327 14.41 8.74 12.70
N LEU A 328 13.60 9.21 13.65
CA LEU A 328 12.20 8.83 13.79
C LEU A 328 11.24 9.55 12.83
N GLY A 329 11.73 10.53 12.05
CA GLY A 329 10.98 11.22 11.01
C GLY A 329 10.25 12.48 11.49
N LEU A 330 10.98 13.59 11.59
CA LEU A 330 10.40 14.91 11.86
C LEU A 330 9.69 15.51 10.63
N PRO A 331 8.67 16.36 10.83
CA PRO A 331 8.16 17.26 9.80
C PRO A 331 9.27 18.12 9.18
N PRO A 332 9.17 18.53 7.89
CA PRO A 332 10.26 19.21 7.19
C PRO A 332 10.79 20.48 7.87
N ASP A 333 9.90 21.29 8.44
CA ASP A 333 10.21 22.53 9.16
C ASP A 333 10.98 22.24 10.46
N LEU A 334 10.54 21.25 11.23
CA LEU A 334 11.22 20.84 12.46
C LEU A 334 12.52 20.09 12.18
N ASN A 335 12.59 19.32 11.08
CA ASN A 335 13.82 18.66 10.66
C ASN A 335 14.88 19.68 10.25
N ALA A 336 14.52 20.71 9.48
CA ALA A 336 15.44 21.80 9.14
C ALA A 336 15.94 22.52 10.40
N ASN A 337 15.04 22.82 11.34
CA ASN A 337 15.44 23.40 12.63
C ASN A 337 16.39 22.49 13.42
N ALA A 338 16.15 21.18 13.45
CA ALA A 338 17.03 20.24 14.12
C ALA A 338 18.40 20.14 13.44
N GLU A 339 18.47 20.22 12.11
CA GLU A 339 19.72 20.27 11.34
C GLU A 339 20.54 21.51 11.68
N ASP A 340 19.90 22.68 11.71
CA ASP A 340 20.55 23.93 12.09
C ASP A 340 21.13 23.83 13.50
N LEU A 341 20.37 23.32 14.47
CA LEU A 341 20.84 23.12 15.85
C LEU A 341 21.96 22.09 15.94
N LEU A 342 21.88 21.01 15.16
CA LEU A 342 22.93 19.98 15.15
C LEU A 342 24.24 20.49 14.54
N SER A 343 24.16 21.39 13.56
CA SER A 343 25.34 22.00 12.94
C SER A 343 26.19 22.78 13.94
N LEU A 344 25.55 23.41 14.94
CA LEU A 344 26.22 24.16 16.00
C LEU A 344 27.13 23.29 16.88
N PHE A 345 26.84 22.00 17.01
CA PHE A 345 27.71 21.09 17.78
C PHE A 345 28.94 20.60 17.00
N ASN A 346 29.00 20.83 15.68
CA ASN A 346 30.12 20.43 14.83
C ASN A 346 31.15 21.55 14.64
N GLU A 347 30.87 22.76 15.13
CA GLU A 347 31.75 23.93 15.06
C GLU A 347 32.63 24.11 16.31
N GLU A 348 32.51 23.24 17.31
CA GLU A 348 33.39 23.10 18.49
C GLU A 348 34.43 22.00 18.28
#